data_AF-A0A9P3GDX1-F1
#
_entry.id   AF-A0A9P3GDX1-F1
#
_cell.length_a   1.000
_cell.length_b   1.000
_cell.length_c   1.000
_cell.angle_alpha   90.00
_cell.angle_beta   90.00
_cell.angle_gamma   90.00
#
_symmetry.space_group_name_H-M   'P 1'
#
loop_
_entity.id
_entity.type
_entity.pdbx_description
1 polymer ?
#
loop_
_entity_poly.entity_id
_entity_poly.type
_entity_poly.pdbx_seq_one_letter_code
_entity_poly.pdbx_strand_id
1 'polypeptide(L)'
;MVYQMLNCLHDLRYKAHLLHRNVSFSNIMVQQNGPDGKPLFILNDFDLATCVTDDGKFVDGPTAKHRSGSLPFMAWEKLSDLWALHERTDGNDLLPVGHRLRYDYESLLYVALWCAFKCEKVPALKKKVAEQVAAWELGPYDDLATKKSMLLGQPHSNRAHTFTQFRFTPLFEPWRKWFWSWIKAVSSAVSLVDDYGSEACPTDLYNESDPSVVDYETMNGVWTRDNILKVLRAAEPTPLPQ
;
A
#
# COMPACT_ATOMS: atom_id res chain seq x y z
N MET A 1 -5.87 -14.41 3.46
CA MET A 1 -5.10 -13.25 3.94
C MET A 1 -5.74 -11.93 3.52
N VAL A 2 -5.60 -11.49 2.26
CA VAL A 2 -5.94 -10.12 1.81
C VAL A 2 -7.36 -9.68 2.20
N TYR A 3 -8.37 -10.49 1.92
CA TYR A 3 -9.76 -10.15 2.25
C TYR A 3 -9.99 -9.92 3.76
N GLN A 4 -9.38 -10.75 4.62
CA GLN A 4 -9.49 -10.57 6.08
C GLN A 4 -8.76 -9.31 6.53
N MET A 5 -7.60 -9.01 5.96
CA MET A 5 -6.81 -7.83 6.30
C MET A 5 -7.43 -6.53 5.80
N LEU A 6 -8.05 -6.50 4.62
CA LEU A 6 -8.82 -5.35 4.14
C LEU A 6 -9.98 -5.01 5.09
N ASN A 7 -10.71 -6.04 5.56
CA ASN A 7 -11.77 -5.85 6.56
C ASN A 7 -11.20 -5.36 7.90
N CYS A 8 -10.10 -5.97 8.36
CA CYS A 8 -9.45 -5.60 9.62
C CYS A 8 -8.96 -4.15 9.61
N LEU A 9 -8.26 -3.71 8.57
CA LEU A 9 -7.76 -2.35 8.43
C LEU A 9 -8.90 -1.32 8.34
N HIS A 10 -9.97 -1.64 7.61
CA HIS A 10 -11.15 -0.79 7.56
C HIS A 10 -11.81 -0.65 8.93
N ASP A 11 -12.03 -1.76 9.64
CA ASP A 11 -12.61 -1.74 10.98
C ASP A 11 -11.70 -1.02 11.98
N LEU A 12 -10.38 -1.16 11.85
CA LEU A 12 -9.41 -0.42 12.65
C LEU A 12 -9.58 1.10 12.46
N ARG A 13 -9.71 1.57 11.21
CA ARG A 13 -9.90 3.00 10.91
C ARG A 13 -11.26 3.55 11.35
N TYR A 14 -12.35 2.84 11.09
CA TYR A 14 -13.70 3.39 11.21
C TYR A 14 -14.46 2.95 12.47
N LYS A 15 -14.03 1.88 13.15
CA LYS A 15 -14.62 1.44 14.42
C LYS A 15 -13.71 1.70 15.61
N ALA A 16 -12.39 1.64 15.41
CA ALA A 16 -11.41 1.85 16.47
C ALA A 16 -10.66 3.19 16.35
N HIS A 17 -10.88 3.95 15.27
CA HIS A 17 -10.22 5.24 15.03
C HIS A 17 -8.69 5.18 15.06
N LEU A 18 -8.14 4.08 14.53
CA LEU A 18 -6.71 3.79 14.49
C LEU A 18 -6.22 3.58 13.05
N LEU A 19 -4.99 4.03 12.78
CA LEU A 19 -4.23 3.65 11.60
C LEU A 19 -3.03 2.80 12.01
N HIS A 20 -2.73 1.73 11.28
CA HIS A 20 -1.73 0.74 11.70
C HIS A 20 -0.30 1.20 11.45
N ARG A 21 -0.03 1.85 10.32
CA ARG A 21 1.27 2.44 9.94
C ARG A 21 2.44 1.47 9.70
N ASN A 22 2.32 0.20 10.06
CA ASN A 22 3.37 -0.80 9.87
C ASN A 22 2.84 -2.15 9.38
N VAL A 23 1.98 -2.16 8.37
CA VAL A 23 1.53 -3.41 7.74
C VAL A 23 2.71 -4.05 7.00
N SER A 24 3.10 -5.26 7.40
CA SER A 24 4.24 -6.01 6.85
C SER A 24 4.01 -7.52 6.98
N PHE A 25 4.86 -8.34 6.36
CA PHE A 25 4.73 -9.79 6.49
C PHE A 25 5.00 -10.29 7.92
N SER A 26 5.87 -9.62 8.68
CA SER A 26 6.18 -9.99 10.07
C SER A 26 5.01 -9.70 10.99
N ASN A 27 4.15 -8.77 10.60
CA ASN A 27 3.07 -8.25 11.43
C ASN A 27 1.70 -8.87 11.11
N ILE A 28 1.67 -9.84 10.20
CA ILE A 28 0.48 -10.62 9.86
C ILE A 28 0.72 -12.07 10.29
N MET A 29 0.13 -12.43 11.42
CA MET A 29 0.16 -13.79 11.94
C MET A 29 -0.92 -14.65 11.27
N VAL A 30 -0.70 -15.96 11.25
CA VAL A 30 -1.69 -16.94 10.77
C VAL A 30 -1.93 -18.01 11.82
N GLN A 31 -3.18 -18.14 12.24
CA GLN A 31 -3.68 -19.31 12.96
C GLN A 31 -4.28 -20.28 11.93
N GLN A 32 -3.60 -21.39 11.67
CA GLN A 32 -3.98 -22.34 10.60
C GLN A 32 -5.37 -22.94 10.83
N ASN A 33 -5.69 -23.27 12.07
CA ASN A 33 -6.98 -23.83 12.48
C ASN A 33 -7.80 -22.75 13.21
N GLY A 34 -8.36 -21.83 12.44
CA GLY A 34 -9.28 -20.81 12.96
C GLY A 34 -10.62 -21.41 13.40
N PRO A 35 -11.53 -20.59 13.95
CA PRO A 35 -12.81 -21.03 14.51
C PRO A 35 -13.72 -21.82 13.54
N ASP A 36 -13.59 -21.58 12.24
CA ASP A 36 -14.37 -22.24 11.19
C ASP A 36 -13.55 -23.31 10.41
N GLY A 37 -12.41 -23.73 10.95
CA GLY A 37 -11.48 -24.63 10.28
C GLY A 37 -10.72 -23.99 9.12
N LYS A 38 -10.87 -22.68 8.88
CA LYS A 38 -10.08 -21.94 7.88
C LYS A 38 -8.96 -21.15 8.56
N PRO A 39 -7.89 -20.79 7.82
CA PRO A 39 -6.85 -19.92 8.35
C PRO A 39 -7.39 -18.55 8.77
N LEU A 40 -7.16 -18.18 10.02
CA LEU A 40 -7.42 -16.85 10.58
C LEU A 40 -6.14 -16.03 10.52
N PHE A 41 -6.17 -14.90 9.82
CA PHE A 41 -5.07 -13.95 9.74
C PHE A 41 -5.28 -12.84 10.77
N ILE A 42 -4.24 -12.53 11.53
CA ILE A 42 -4.28 -11.58 12.66
C ILE A 42 -3.23 -10.51 12.42
N LEU A 43 -3.64 -9.25 12.43
CA LEU A 43 -2.75 -8.09 12.37
C LEU A 43 -2.25 -7.78 13.80
N ASN A 44 -0.94 -7.64 13.98
CA ASN A 44 -0.30 -7.33 15.27
C ASN A 44 0.69 -6.16 15.14
N ASP A 45 1.39 -5.83 16.23
CA ASP A 45 2.41 -4.77 16.28
C ASP A 45 1.84 -3.36 16.03
N PHE A 46 1.10 -2.88 17.04
CA PHE A 46 0.47 -1.56 17.06
C PHE A 46 1.36 -0.47 17.67
N ASP A 47 2.64 -0.73 17.89
CA ASP A 47 3.56 0.23 18.52
C ASP A 47 3.73 1.51 17.69
N LEU A 48 3.52 1.41 16.37
CA LEU A 48 3.53 2.54 15.44
C LEU A 48 2.13 3.06 15.11
N ALA A 49 1.07 2.47 15.65
CA ALA A 49 -0.30 2.88 15.38
C ALA A 49 -0.60 4.27 15.95
N THR A 50 -1.63 4.92 15.42
CA THR A 50 -1.98 6.28 15.84
C THR A 50 -3.48 6.52 15.79
N CYS A 51 -3.97 7.30 16.75
CA CYS A 51 -5.36 7.69 16.86
C CYS A 51 -5.69 8.81 15.87
N VAL A 52 -6.82 8.68 15.21
CA VAL A 52 -7.36 9.68 14.28
C VAL A 52 -8.80 10.05 14.64
N THR A 53 -9.28 11.19 14.17
CA THR A 53 -10.70 11.56 14.25
C THR A 53 -11.51 10.82 13.18
N ASP A 54 -12.84 10.97 13.20
CA ASP A 54 -13.73 10.47 12.15
C ASP A 54 -13.28 10.93 10.77
N ASP A 55 -12.88 12.20 10.68
CA ASP A 55 -12.39 12.85 9.46
C ASP A 55 -10.95 12.44 9.09
N GLY A 56 -10.27 11.64 9.92
CA GLY A 56 -8.93 11.12 9.65
C GLY A 56 -7.79 12.01 10.12
N LYS A 57 -8.07 13.05 10.93
CA LYS A 57 -7.05 13.95 11.49
C LYS A 57 -6.40 13.31 12.70
N PHE A 58 -5.10 13.49 12.90
CA PHE A 58 -4.42 12.98 14.10
C PHE A 58 -4.98 13.65 15.37
N VAL A 59 -5.29 12.84 16.38
CA VAL A 59 -5.80 13.35 17.67
C VAL A 59 -4.70 14.12 18.43
N ASP A 60 -3.46 13.62 18.41
CA ASP A 60 -2.31 14.22 19.12
C ASP A 60 -1.36 14.99 18.17
N GLY A 61 -1.84 15.38 16.99
CA GLY A 61 -1.01 15.97 15.92
C GLY A 61 -0.12 14.94 15.20
N PRO A 62 0.51 15.31 14.07
CA PRO A 62 1.39 14.39 13.36
C PRO A 62 2.59 14.02 14.23
N THR A 63 2.69 12.75 14.61
CA THR A 63 3.85 12.19 15.32
C THR A 63 5.04 12.04 14.35
N ALA A 64 5.54 13.18 13.90
CA ALA A 64 6.56 13.32 12.87
C ALA A 64 7.93 13.60 13.50
N LYS A 65 8.56 12.56 14.08
CA LYS A 65 10.03 12.49 14.23
C LYS A 65 10.62 11.11 13.96
N HIS A 66 9.81 10.04 14.00
CA HIS A 66 10.29 8.68 13.78
C HIS A 66 9.76 8.11 12.46
N ARG A 67 10.71 7.75 11.57
CA ARG A 67 10.49 6.85 10.43
C ARG A 67 9.58 5.71 10.89
N SER A 68 8.39 5.61 10.34
CA SER A 68 7.41 4.59 10.71
C SER A 68 7.11 3.71 9.51
N GLY A 69 7.19 2.40 9.71
CA GLY A 69 6.87 1.40 8.69
C GLY A 69 8.10 0.68 8.15
N SER A 70 7.90 -0.57 7.76
CA SER A 70 8.93 -1.41 7.14
C SER A 70 9.15 -0.98 5.68
N LEU A 71 10.38 -0.54 5.33
CA LEU A 71 10.71 0.02 3.98
C LEU A 71 10.18 -0.80 2.78
N PRO A 72 10.29 -2.14 2.75
CA PRO A 72 9.78 -2.94 1.62
C PRO A 72 8.26 -2.82 1.43
N PHE A 73 7.53 -2.50 2.50
CA PHE A 73 6.07 -2.42 2.51
C PHE A 73 5.55 -1.00 2.68
N MET A 74 6.43 -0.02 2.88
CA MET A 74 6.02 1.38 2.99
C MET A 74 5.40 1.88 1.67
N ALA A 75 4.32 2.66 1.78
CA ALA A 75 3.67 3.30 0.64
C ALA A 75 4.62 4.23 -0.12
N TRP A 76 4.42 4.37 -1.43
CA TRP A 76 5.30 5.09 -2.33
C TRP A 76 5.35 6.58 -2.01
N GLU A 77 4.22 7.22 -1.70
CA GLU A 77 4.19 8.66 -1.33
C GLU A 77 5.03 8.90 -0.07
N LYS A 78 4.89 8.02 0.94
CA LYS A 78 5.71 8.09 2.15
C LYS A 78 7.19 7.90 1.87
N LEU A 79 7.54 7.03 0.92
CA LEU A 79 8.92 6.85 0.50
C LEU A 79 9.42 8.08 -0.29
N SER A 80 8.62 8.68 -1.15
CA SER A 80 9.01 9.89 -1.87
C SER A 80 9.27 11.06 -0.91
N ASP A 81 8.43 11.24 0.11
CA ASP A 81 8.64 12.30 1.11
C ASP A 81 9.92 12.08 1.92
N LEU A 82 10.11 10.85 2.41
CA LEU A 82 11.31 10.48 3.16
C LEU A 82 12.59 10.67 2.32
N TRP A 83 12.53 10.47 1.00
CA TRP A 83 13.64 10.79 0.10
C TRP A 83 13.92 12.28 0.09
N ALA A 84 12.87 13.08 -0.17
CA ALA A 84 12.97 14.52 -0.31
C ALA A 84 13.49 15.19 0.97
N LEU A 85 13.09 14.68 2.14
CA LEU A 85 13.65 15.10 3.42
C LEU A 85 15.12 14.71 3.59
N HIS A 86 15.57 13.58 3.04
CA HIS A 86 16.97 13.14 3.14
C HIS A 86 17.90 13.93 2.22
N GLU A 87 17.47 14.25 1.00
CA GLU A 87 18.28 15.03 0.03
C GLU A 87 18.39 16.51 0.42
N ARG A 88 17.42 17.06 1.14
CA ARG A 88 17.44 18.45 1.58
C ARG A 88 18.42 18.65 2.74
N THR A 89 19.39 19.52 2.52
CA THR A 89 20.42 19.94 3.49
C THR A 89 20.09 21.30 4.14
N ASP A 90 18.98 21.92 3.78
CA ASP A 90 18.64 23.31 4.13
C ASP A 90 17.85 23.47 5.44
N GLY A 91 17.57 22.37 6.16
CA GLY A 91 17.01 22.42 7.51
C GLY A 91 15.55 22.93 7.60
N ASN A 92 14.86 23.05 6.47
CA ASN A 92 13.43 23.34 6.47
C ASN A 92 12.65 22.07 6.81
N ASP A 93 11.97 22.08 7.95
CA ASP A 93 11.09 21.00 8.41
C ASP A 93 9.89 20.85 7.45
N LEU A 94 10.05 20.01 6.42
CA LEU A 94 8.89 19.50 5.67
C LEU A 94 8.05 18.67 6.64
N LEU A 95 6.80 19.10 6.84
CA LEU A 95 5.80 18.31 7.54
C LEU A 95 5.62 16.98 6.78
N PRO A 96 5.94 15.81 7.38
CA PRO A 96 5.74 14.53 6.72
C PRO A 96 4.27 14.35 6.36
N VAL A 97 3.98 13.76 5.20
CA VAL A 97 2.61 13.50 4.80
C VAL A 97 1.93 12.64 5.87
N GLY A 98 0.79 13.16 6.37
CA GLY A 98 -0.06 12.48 7.31
C GLY A 98 -0.40 11.08 6.78
N HIS A 99 -0.15 10.06 7.59
CA HIS A 99 -0.55 8.71 7.25
C HIS A 99 -2.08 8.58 7.16
N ARG A 100 -2.54 7.76 6.21
CA ARG A 100 -3.94 7.57 5.82
C ARG A 100 -4.21 6.09 5.60
N LEU A 101 -5.48 5.66 5.70
CA LEU A 101 -5.85 4.25 5.54
C LEU A 101 -5.39 3.67 4.19
N ARG A 102 -5.39 4.50 3.14
CA ARG A 102 -4.93 4.13 1.80
C ARG A 102 -3.50 3.58 1.78
N TYR A 103 -2.64 4.07 2.68
CA TYR A 103 -1.26 3.59 2.80
C TYR A 103 -1.16 2.21 3.45
N ASP A 104 -2.02 1.90 4.41
CA ASP A 104 -2.09 0.54 4.98
C ASP A 104 -2.60 -0.46 3.92
N TYR A 105 -3.53 -0.06 3.05
CA TYR A 105 -3.96 -0.88 1.90
C TYR A 105 -2.84 -1.08 0.87
N GLU A 106 -2.06 -0.04 0.60
CA GLU A 106 -0.89 -0.13 -0.29
C GLU A 106 0.17 -1.07 0.28
N SER A 107 0.47 -0.95 1.58
CA SER A 107 1.35 -1.87 2.28
C SER A 107 0.86 -3.32 2.19
N LEU A 108 -0.45 -3.56 2.31
CA LEU A 108 -1.03 -4.89 2.14
C LEU A 108 -0.88 -5.43 0.71
N LEU A 109 -1.01 -4.58 -0.32
CA LEU A 109 -0.72 -4.95 -1.71
C LEU A 109 0.74 -5.38 -1.85
N TYR A 110 1.68 -4.66 -1.24
CA TYR A 110 3.09 -5.02 -1.27
C TYR A 110 3.41 -6.32 -0.53
N VAL A 111 2.75 -6.60 0.61
CA VAL A 111 2.84 -7.91 1.26
C VAL A 111 2.33 -9.01 0.34
N ALA A 112 1.19 -8.81 -0.32
CA ALA A 112 0.62 -9.80 -1.24
C ALA A 112 1.54 -10.06 -2.46
N LEU A 113 2.07 -9.00 -3.08
CA LEU A 113 3.04 -9.12 -4.18
C LEU A 113 4.28 -9.88 -3.72
N TRP A 114 4.79 -9.54 -2.54
CA TRP A 114 5.93 -10.21 -1.95
C TRP A 114 5.71 -11.70 -1.73
N CYS A 115 4.53 -12.11 -1.25
CA CYS A 115 4.18 -13.53 -1.19
C CYS A 115 4.18 -14.17 -2.59
N ALA A 116 3.61 -13.48 -3.58
CA ALA A 116 3.45 -14.00 -4.93
C ALA A 116 4.78 -14.35 -5.62
N PHE A 117 5.82 -13.56 -5.36
CA PHE A 117 7.15 -13.86 -5.88
C PHE A 117 8.03 -14.68 -4.93
N LYS A 118 7.90 -14.58 -3.60
CA LYS A 118 8.78 -15.30 -2.65
C LYS A 118 8.43 -16.78 -2.50
N CYS A 119 7.18 -17.18 -2.69
CA CYS A 119 6.71 -18.56 -2.49
C CYS A 119 7.09 -19.53 -3.63
N GLU A 120 8.36 -19.52 -4.07
CA GLU A 120 8.83 -20.36 -5.18
C GLU A 120 9.17 -21.78 -4.71
N LYS A 121 8.60 -22.77 -5.40
CA LYS A 121 8.87 -24.20 -5.16
C LYS A 121 9.73 -24.82 -6.26
N VAL A 122 9.81 -24.22 -7.45
CA VAL A 122 10.57 -24.71 -8.61
C VAL A 122 12.05 -24.35 -8.48
N PRO A 123 12.96 -25.33 -8.35
CA PRO A 123 14.39 -25.08 -8.12
C PRO A 123 15.05 -24.18 -9.18
N ALA A 124 14.68 -24.36 -10.45
CA ALA A 124 15.25 -23.59 -11.56
C ALA A 124 14.93 -22.09 -11.51
N LEU A 125 13.85 -21.69 -10.83
CA LEU A 125 13.44 -20.29 -10.71
C LEU A 125 13.96 -19.61 -9.43
N LYS A 126 14.45 -20.38 -8.45
CA LYS A 126 14.85 -19.89 -7.13
C LYS A 126 15.85 -18.74 -7.18
N LYS A 127 16.88 -18.81 -8.05
CA LYS A 127 17.90 -17.75 -8.15
C LYS A 127 17.29 -16.41 -8.58
N LYS A 128 16.49 -16.42 -9.64
CA LYS A 128 15.85 -15.20 -10.17
C LYS A 128 14.83 -14.62 -9.19
N VAL A 129 14.08 -15.49 -8.52
CA VAL A 129 13.16 -15.09 -7.45
C VAL A 129 13.93 -14.46 -6.28
N ALA A 130 15.04 -15.07 -5.86
CA ALA A 130 15.88 -14.54 -4.78
C ALA A 130 16.46 -13.17 -5.13
N GLU A 131 16.89 -12.95 -6.38
CA GLU A 131 17.35 -11.64 -6.86
C GLU A 131 16.22 -10.60 -6.81
N GLN A 132 15.01 -10.94 -7.24
CA GLN A 132 13.85 -10.03 -7.15
C GLN A 132 13.46 -9.72 -5.71
N VAL A 133 13.44 -10.73 -4.83
CA VAL A 133 13.17 -10.56 -3.39
C VAL A 133 14.25 -9.68 -2.75
N ALA A 134 15.53 -9.93 -3.04
CA ALA A 134 16.63 -9.13 -2.53
C ALA A 134 16.55 -7.68 -3.02
N ALA A 135 16.21 -7.46 -4.29
CA ALA A 135 16.01 -6.11 -4.81
C ALA A 135 14.81 -5.39 -4.17
N TRP A 136 13.80 -6.12 -3.67
CA TRP A 136 12.65 -5.55 -2.97
C TRP A 136 12.91 -5.32 -1.47
N GLU A 137 13.63 -6.22 -0.82
CA GLU A 137 13.91 -6.20 0.63
C GLU A 137 15.14 -5.35 0.98
N LEU A 138 16.17 -5.36 0.13
CA LEU A 138 17.50 -4.80 0.38
C LEU A 138 17.97 -3.82 -0.71
N GLY A 139 17.11 -3.55 -1.70
CA GLY A 139 17.47 -2.65 -2.81
C GLY A 139 17.72 -1.22 -2.33
N PRO A 140 18.43 -0.42 -3.14
CA PRO A 140 18.55 1.02 -2.91
C PRO A 140 17.18 1.67 -2.76
N TYR A 141 17.17 2.73 -1.96
CA TYR A 141 15.95 3.39 -1.55
C TYR A 141 15.23 4.08 -2.72
N ASP A 142 15.99 4.83 -3.51
CA ASP A 142 15.57 5.53 -4.72
C ASP A 142 15.01 4.55 -5.76
N ASP A 143 15.67 3.40 -5.94
CA ASP A 143 15.18 2.32 -6.81
C ASP A 143 13.82 1.79 -6.36
N LEU A 144 13.64 1.57 -5.05
CA LEU A 144 12.38 1.04 -4.51
C LEU A 144 11.25 2.08 -4.63
N ALA A 145 11.51 3.34 -4.29
CA ALA A 145 10.56 4.43 -4.42
C ALA A 145 10.14 4.62 -5.89
N THR A 146 11.11 4.59 -6.82
CA THR A 146 10.86 4.70 -8.25
C THR A 146 9.99 3.57 -8.77
N LYS A 147 10.31 2.31 -8.45
CA LYS A 147 9.51 1.15 -8.87
C LYS A 147 8.07 1.23 -8.37
N LYS A 148 7.88 1.64 -7.12
CA LYS A 148 6.56 1.79 -6.50
C LYS A 148 5.76 2.95 -7.10
N SER A 149 6.42 4.09 -7.35
CA SER A 149 5.83 5.22 -8.08
C SER A 149 5.44 4.83 -9.52
N MET A 150 6.28 4.09 -10.23
CA MET A 150 5.93 3.57 -11.56
C MET A 150 4.72 2.61 -11.52
N LEU A 151 4.57 1.86 -10.43
CA LEU A 151 3.46 0.93 -10.24
C LEU A 151 2.15 1.62 -9.87
N LEU A 152 2.19 2.71 -9.08
CA LEU A 152 0.98 3.31 -8.52
C LEU A 152 0.72 4.77 -8.90
N GLY A 153 1.77 5.56 -9.08
CA GLY A 153 1.69 7.00 -9.35
C GLY A 153 1.82 7.41 -10.83
N GLN A 154 2.37 6.55 -11.70
CA GLN A 154 2.62 6.90 -13.10
C GLN A 154 1.46 6.50 -14.05
N PRO A 155 1.43 7.05 -15.29
CA PRO A 155 0.45 6.70 -16.32
C PRO A 155 0.40 5.20 -16.64
N HIS A 156 -0.71 4.78 -17.28
CA HIS A 156 -1.02 3.37 -17.54
C HIS A 156 0.10 2.59 -18.26
N SER A 157 0.78 3.20 -19.23
CA SER A 157 1.85 2.55 -20.02
C SER A 157 3.05 2.14 -19.15
N ASN A 158 3.55 3.07 -18.33
CA ASN A 158 4.65 2.83 -17.39
C ASN A 158 4.24 1.77 -16.35
N ARG A 159 3.01 1.84 -15.87
CA ARG A 159 2.45 0.90 -14.90
C ARG A 159 2.37 -0.53 -15.42
N ALA A 160 1.83 -0.70 -16.63
CA ALA A 160 1.73 -2.01 -17.27
C ALA A 160 3.12 -2.59 -17.51
N HIS A 161 4.05 -1.77 -17.99
CA HIS A 161 5.44 -2.18 -18.19
C HIS A 161 6.08 -2.66 -16.88
N THR A 162 6.07 -1.86 -15.83
CA THR A 162 6.63 -2.23 -14.53
C THR A 162 5.97 -3.48 -13.95
N PHE A 163 4.65 -3.60 -14.04
CA PHE A 163 3.95 -4.78 -13.54
C PHE A 163 4.35 -6.07 -14.27
N THR A 164 4.55 -6.02 -15.59
CA THR A 164 4.97 -7.19 -16.39
C THR A 164 6.39 -7.67 -16.07
N GLN A 165 7.23 -6.81 -15.48
CA GLN A 165 8.57 -7.19 -15.06
C GLN A 165 8.57 -8.09 -13.81
N PHE A 166 7.51 -8.06 -13.00
CA PHE A 166 7.41 -8.94 -11.83
C PHE A 166 7.31 -10.40 -12.25
N ARG A 167 8.29 -11.18 -11.81
CA ARG A 167 8.31 -12.64 -11.90
C ARG A 167 7.44 -13.20 -10.79
N PHE A 168 6.29 -13.74 -11.16
CA PHE A 168 5.45 -14.48 -10.24
C PHE A 168 5.90 -15.93 -10.29
N THR A 169 5.78 -16.59 -9.15
CA THR A 169 6.02 -18.04 -9.10
C THR A 169 4.89 -18.76 -9.83
N PRO A 170 5.10 -20.00 -10.33
CA PRO A 170 4.06 -20.74 -11.03
C PRO A 170 2.76 -20.89 -10.23
N LEU A 171 2.87 -20.96 -8.90
CA LEU A 171 1.73 -21.01 -7.98
C LEU A 171 0.86 -19.74 -8.04
N PHE A 172 1.48 -18.59 -8.26
CA PHE A 172 0.82 -17.29 -8.25
C PHE A 172 0.55 -16.71 -9.64
N GLU A 173 1.10 -17.28 -10.71
CA GLU A 173 0.88 -16.83 -12.08
C GLU A 173 -0.61 -16.70 -12.46
N PRO A 174 -1.51 -17.64 -12.09
CA PRO A 174 -2.96 -17.48 -12.33
C PRO A 174 -3.55 -16.21 -11.69
N TRP A 175 -2.96 -15.74 -10.59
CA TRP A 175 -3.39 -14.54 -9.86
C TRP A 175 -2.88 -13.23 -10.45
N ARG A 176 -2.11 -13.25 -11.55
CA ARG A 176 -1.59 -12.02 -12.18
C ARG A 176 -2.69 -11.00 -12.51
N LYS A 177 -3.81 -11.46 -13.07
CA LYS A 177 -4.98 -10.60 -13.36
C LYS A 177 -5.57 -9.98 -12.09
N TRP A 178 -5.61 -10.74 -10.99
CA TRP A 178 -6.10 -10.29 -9.70
C TRP A 178 -5.26 -9.13 -9.14
N PHE A 179 -3.92 -9.25 -9.18
CA PHE A 179 -3.02 -8.16 -8.78
C PHE A 179 -3.15 -6.94 -9.68
N TRP A 180 -3.23 -7.16 -10.99
CA TRP A 180 -3.42 -6.07 -11.95
C TRP A 180 -4.72 -5.30 -11.71
N SER A 181 -5.81 -5.99 -11.39
CA SER A 181 -7.08 -5.35 -11.04
C SER A 181 -6.98 -4.50 -9.78
N TRP A 182 -6.24 -4.95 -8.77
CA TRP A 182 -5.96 -4.13 -7.59
C TRP A 182 -5.22 -2.85 -7.97
N ILE A 183 -4.06 -3.00 -8.62
CA ILE A 183 -3.21 -1.89 -9.06
C ILE A 183 -4.01 -0.90 -9.92
N LYS A 184 -4.79 -1.38 -10.89
CA LYS A 184 -5.63 -0.53 -11.72
C LYS A 184 -6.66 0.25 -10.90
N ALA A 185 -7.32 -0.41 -9.94
CA ALA A 185 -8.36 0.22 -9.14
C ALA A 185 -7.82 1.36 -8.29
N VAL A 186 -6.65 1.19 -7.68
CA VAL A 186 -6.05 2.23 -6.84
C VAL A 186 -5.37 3.31 -7.69
N SER A 187 -4.69 2.95 -8.77
CA SER A 187 -3.96 3.95 -9.56
C SER A 187 -4.83 4.81 -10.49
N SER A 188 -6.11 4.47 -10.70
CA SER A 188 -7.06 5.36 -11.38
C SER A 188 -7.38 6.64 -10.60
N ALA A 189 -7.05 6.67 -9.31
CA ALA A 189 -7.30 7.83 -8.46
C ALA A 189 -6.17 8.87 -8.49
N VAL A 190 -4.92 8.45 -8.73
CA VAL A 190 -3.76 9.38 -8.76
C VAL A 190 -3.83 10.31 -9.97
N SER A 191 -4.26 9.80 -11.12
CA SER A 191 -4.47 10.61 -12.33
C SER A 191 -5.59 11.65 -12.20
N LEU A 192 -6.53 11.50 -11.25
CA LEU A 192 -7.57 12.49 -10.99
C LEU A 192 -7.06 13.67 -10.15
N VAL A 193 -5.95 13.49 -9.41
CA VAL A 193 -5.36 14.54 -8.56
C VAL A 193 -4.39 15.41 -9.36
N ASP A 194 -3.68 14.82 -10.34
CA ASP A 194 -2.77 15.56 -11.23
C ASP A 194 -3.52 16.59 -12.10
N ASP A 195 -4.76 16.30 -12.52
CA ASP A 195 -5.59 17.24 -13.31
C ASP A 195 -6.11 18.44 -12.47
N TYR A 196 -6.15 18.33 -11.14
CA TYR A 196 -6.61 19.39 -10.23
C TYR A 196 -5.45 20.16 -9.55
N GLY A 197 -4.24 19.60 -9.52
CA GLY A 197 -3.13 20.07 -8.68
C GLY A 197 -2.20 21.12 -9.27
N SER A 198 -2.44 21.66 -10.47
CA SER A 198 -1.47 22.57 -11.11
C SER A 198 -1.48 24.01 -10.59
N GLU A 199 -2.38 24.40 -9.68
CA GLU A 199 -2.51 25.81 -9.22
C GLU A 199 -2.48 26.04 -7.69
N ALA A 200 -2.43 25.02 -6.84
CA ALA A 200 -2.50 25.21 -5.38
C ALA A 200 -1.13 25.23 -4.69
N CYS A 201 -0.91 26.23 -3.83
CA CYS A 201 0.29 26.38 -3.02
C CYS A 201 0.30 25.33 -1.88
N PRO A 202 1.46 24.74 -1.49
CA PRO A 202 1.51 23.63 -0.52
C PRO A 202 0.94 23.93 0.88
N THR A 203 0.75 25.21 1.21
CA THR A 203 0.18 25.66 2.49
C THR A 203 -1.34 25.64 2.55
N ASP A 204 -2.03 25.56 1.41
CA ASP A 204 -3.50 25.61 1.33
C ASP A 204 -4.16 24.23 1.50
N LEU A 205 -3.35 23.16 1.56
CA LEU A 205 -3.77 21.75 1.64
C LEU A 205 -4.43 21.33 2.97
N TYR A 206 -4.60 22.24 3.92
CA TYR A 206 -5.14 21.93 5.26
C TYR A 206 -6.54 22.50 5.52
N ASN A 207 -7.16 23.16 4.55
CA ASN A 207 -8.49 23.74 4.71
C ASN A 207 -9.57 22.88 4.01
N GLU A 208 -9.87 21.71 4.57
CA GLU A 208 -10.83 20.70 4.06
C GLU A 208 -12.31 21.13 4.07
N SER A 209 -12.60 22.42 4.28
CA SER A 209 -13.97 22.95 4.34
C SER A 209 -14.55 23.32 2.98
N ASP A 210 -13.72 23.29 1.93
CA ASP A 210 -14.13 23.61 0.55
C ASP A 210 -14.47 22.31 -0.22
N PRO A 211 -15.70 22.17 -0.77
CA PRO A 211 -16.08 21.02 -1.59
C PRO A 211 -15.29 20.86 -2.90
N SER A 212 -14.37 21.78 -3.22
CA SER A 212 -13.36 21.63 -4.28
C SER A 212 -12.13 20.79 -3.87
N VAL A 213 -11.98 20.49 -2.56
CA VAL A 213 -10.82 19.77 -2.01
C VAL A 213 -10.94 18.28 -2.31
N VAL A 214 -9.90 17.74 -2.95
CA VAL A 214 -9.73 16.30 -3.19
C VAL A 214 -9.80 15.55 -1.85
N ASP A 215 -10.71 14.57 -1.73
CA ASP A 215 -10.68 13.63 -0.61
C ASP A 215 -9.45 12.75 -0.75
N TYR A 216 -8.38 13.13 -0.07
CA TYR A 216 -7.14 12.36 -0.08
C TYR A 216 -7.34 11.02 0.65
N GLU A 217 -8.10 10.91 1.74
CA GLU A 217 -8.24 9.66 2.52
C GLU A 217 -8.68 8.49 1.64
N THR A 218 -9.68 8.72 0.77
CA THR A 218 -10.19 7.69 -0.14
C THR A 218 -9.91 7.96 -1.61
N MET A 219 -9.23 9.04 -1.94
CA MET A 219 -9.01 9.52 -3.32
C MET A 219 -10.33 9.61 -4.09
N ASN A 220 -11.27 10.40 -3.55
CA ASN A 220 -12.65 10.56 -4.05
C ASN A 220 -13.43 9.23 -4.18
N GLY A 221 -13.34 8.37 -3.18
CA GLY A 221 -14.07 7.10 -3.09
C GLY A 221 -13.43 5.92 -3.82
N VAL A 222 -12.30 6.13 -4.49
CA VAL A 222 -11.64 5.11 -5.32
C VAL A 222 -10.84 4.11 -4.46
N TRP A 223 -10.10 4.57 -3.45
CA TRP A 223 -9.28 3.76 -2.53
C TRP A 223 -10.08 3.30 -1.31
N THR A 224 -11.26 2.75 -1.55
CA THR A 224 -12.11 2.19 -0.49
C THR A 224 -11.98 0.68 -0.40
N ARG A 225 -12.17 0.13 0.81
CA ARG A 225 -12.25 -1.32 1.04
C ARG A 225 -13.19 -1.97 0.03
N ASP A 226 -14.39 -1.44 -0.13
CA ASP A 226 -15.45 -2.06 -0.92
C ASP A 226 -15.14 -2.05 -2.41
N ASN A 227 -14.57 -0.96 -2.93
CA ASN A 227 -14.12 -0.92 -4.32
C ASN A 227 -12.99 -1.93 -4.57
N ILE A 228 -11.99 -1.99 -3.68
CA ILE A 228 -10.90 -2.97 -3.76
C ILE A 228 -11.47 -4.40 -3.71
N LEU A 229 -12.33 -4.72 -2.75
CA LEU A 229 -12.97 -6.03 -2.64
C LEU A 229 -13.73 -6.40 -3.93
N LYS A 230 -14.51 -5.47 -4.47
CA LYS A 230 -15.29 -5.67 -5.71
C LYS A 230 -14.40 -6.05 -6.89
N VAL A 231 -13.34 -5.28 -7.15
CA VAL A 231 -12.44 -5.55 -8.30
C VAL A 231 -11.65 -6.84 -8.12
N LEU A 232 -11.27 -7.17 -6.88
CA LEU A 232 -10.51 -8.36 -6.57
C LEU A 232 -11.35 -9.62 -6.77
N ARG A 233 -12.59 -9.63 -6.25
CA ARG A 233 -13.53 -10.74 -6.44
C ARG A 233 -13.84 -11.01 -7.91
N ALA A 234 -14.02 -9.96 -8.71
CA ALA A 234 -14.26 -10.08 -10.15
C ALA A 234 -13.03 -10.59 -10.94
N ALA A 235 -11.85 -10.57 -10.33
CA ALA A 235 -10.59 -10.94 -10.97
C ALA A 235 -9.97 -12.23 -10.41
N GLU A 236 -10.67 -12.94 -9.51
CA GLU A 236 -10.22 -14.25 -9.01
C GLU A 236 -10.07 -15.26 -10.16
N PRO A 237 -9.02 -16.09 -10.16
CA PRO A 237 -8.88 -17.15 -11.16
C PRO A 237 -10.04 -18.14 -11.03
N THR A 238 -10.55 -18.62 -12.16
CA THR A 238 -11.63 -19.61 -12.21
C THR A 238 -11.21 -20.78 -13.10
N PRO A 239 -11.12 -22.02 -12.56
CA PRO A 239 -11.28 -22.38 -11.15
C PRO A 239 -10.14 -21.81 -10.28
N LEU A 240 -10.36 -21.76 -8.96
CA LEU A 240 -9.29 -21.40 -8.02
C LEU A 240 -8.13 -22.40 -8.16
N PRO A 241 -6.86 -21.95 -8.22
CA PRO A 241 -5.72 -22.85 -8.26
C PRO A 241 -5.66 -23.70 -6.99
N GLN A 242 -5.34 -25.00 -7.14
CA GLN A 242 -5.15 -25.93 -6.03
C GLN A 242 -3.74 -25.85 -5.45
#